data_AF-A0A6M4P612-F1
#
_entry.id   AF-A0A6M4P612-F1
#
_cell.length_a   1.000
_cell.length_b   1.000
_cell.length_c   1.000
_cell.angle_alpha   90.00
_cell.angle_beta   90.00
_cell.angle_gamma   90.00
#
_symmetry.space_group_name_H-M   'P 1'
#
loop_
_entity.id
_entity.type
_entity.pdbx_description
1 polymer ?
#
loop_
_entity_poly.entity_id
_entity_poly.type
_entity_poly.pdbx_seq_one_letter_code
_entity_poly.pdbx_strand_id
1 'polypeptide(L)'
;MRNSNTQITTNSTPDTFKAGDSVLCPSVGFAAYKLFNDKEYGCLGFTLNGNTYHYRDDGKVSRDDSAPSLFYDTPANRQAINTLYGSKHRIKTIDCTAADDDEVILMPSIMLSDIACDINGAATALHDMGQLLHLIATRQIEPHAAIALARLSQDAADTWVNLLYSQLDIINEPLAQTGFGKVDACAY
;
A
#
# COMPACT_ATOMS: atom_id res chain seq x y z
N MET A 1 10.83 43.14 8.60
CA MET A 1 9.36 43.07 8.47
C MET A 1 8.95 41.63 8.72
N ARG A 2 8.23 41.37 9.82
CA ARG A 2 7.79 40.04 10.25
C ARG A 2 6.27 40.04 10.15
N ASN A 3 5.72 39.44 9.10
CA ASN A 3 4.27 39.36 8.92
C ASN A 3 3.74 38.23 9.81
N SER A 4 3.12 38.60 10.92
CA SER A 4 2.30 37.69 11.72
C SER A 4 0.96 37.51 11.03
N ASN A 5 0.72 36.36 10.41
CA ASN A 5 -0.61 35.97 9.95
C ASN A 5 -1.44 35.55 11.18
N THR A 6 -2.19 36.50 11.72
CA THR A 6 -3.30 36.21 12.65
C THR A 6 -4.40 35.49 11.88
N GLN A 7 -4.54 34.18 12.13
CA GLN A 7 -5.65 33.39 11.63
C GLN A 7 -6.89 33.71 12.49
N ILE A 8 -7.88 34.35 11.90
CA ILE A 8 -9.15 34.67 12.55
C ILE A 8 -9.98 33.38 12.60
N THR A 9 -10.15 32.80 13.79
CA THR A 9 -11.17 31.76 14.03
C THR A 9 -12.53 32.43 14.20
N THR A 10 -13.31 32.50 13.13
CA THR A 10 -14.74 32.78 13.23
C THR A 10 -15.45 31.51 13.72
N ASN A 11 -16.03 31.57 14.91
CA ASN A 11 -16.96 30.56 15.40
C ASN A 11 -18.21 30.54 14.50
N SER A 12 -18.20 29.70 13.48
CA SER A 12 -19.35 29.42 12.63
C SER A 12 -20.32 28.51 13.40
N THR A 13 -21.60 28.85 13.38
CA THR A 13 -22.72 27.97 13.73
C THR A 13 -22.50 26.58 13.10
N PRO A 14 -22.81 25.45 13.76
CA PRO A 14 -22.69 24.14 13.13
C PRO A 14 -23.62 24.11 11.91
N ASP A 15 -23.06 24.03 10.71
CA ASP A 15 -23.88 23.92 9.49
C ASP A 15 -24.65 22.59 9.55
N THR A 16 -25.98 22.64 9.49
CA THR A 16 -26.84 21.45 9.46
C THR A 16 -27.16 21.03 8.02
N PHE A 17 -26.89 19.77 7.71
CA PHE A 17 -27.14 19.15 6.42
C PHE A 17 -28.63 18.88 6.20
N LYS A 18 -29.09 18.90 4.94
CA LYS A 18 -30.46 18.53 4.55
C LYS A 18 -30.48 17.71 3.26
N ALA A 19 -31.61 17.06 3.01
CA ALA A 19 -31.83 16.35 1.75
C ALA A 19 -31.70 17.31 0.56
N GLY A 20 -31.00 16.86 -0.48
CA GLY A 20 -30.66 17.65 -1.66
C GLY A 20 -29.27 18.30 -1.61
N ASP A 21 -28.65 18.40 -0.44
CA ASP A 21 -27.28 18.94 -0.32
C ASP A 21 -26.27 18.03 -1.03
N SER A 22 -25.31 18.66 -1.71
CA SER A 22 -24.14 17.98 -2.28
C SER A 22 -23.03 17.96 -1.22
N VAL A 23 -22.54 16.76 -0.90
CA VAL A 23 -21.58 16.53 0.18
C VAL A 23 -20.41 15.68 -0.26
N LEU A 24 -19.30 15.82 0.45
CA LEU A 24 -18.08 15.02 0.33
C LEU A 24 -17.96 14.15 1.58
N CYS A 25 -17.59 12.89 1.39
CA CYS A 25 -17.44 11.93 2.47
C CYS A 25 -16.12 11.15 2.34
N PRO A 26 -14.99 11.72 2.81
CA PRO A 26 -13.65 11.14 2.60
C PRO A 26 -13.46 9.72 3.16
N SER A 27 -14.29 9.29 4.11
CA SER A 27 -14.28 7.92 4.64
C SER A 27 -14.90 6.89 3.69
N VAL A 28 -15.74 7.33 2.76
CA VAL A 28 -16.45 6.50 1.78
C VAL A 28 -15.90 6.68 0.37
N GLY A 29 -15.52 7.90 -0.01
CA GLY A 29 -14.89 8.20 -1.29
C GLY A 29 -14.71 9.69 -1.56
N PHE A 30 -14.08 10.01 -2.68
CA PHE A 30 -13.71 11.39 -3.05
C PHE A 30 -14.71 12.07 -4.00
N ALA A 31 -15.76 11.36 -4.40
CA ALA A 31 -16.82 11.93 -5.23
C ALA A 31 -17.77 12.82 -4.41
N ALA A 32 -18.57 13.62 -5.11
CA ALA A 32 -19.69 14.30 -4.49
C ALA A 32 -20.91 13.39 -4.48
N TYR A 33 -21.60 13.38 -3.36
CA TYR A 33 -22.80 12.59 -3.11
C TYR A 33 -23.98 13.51 -2.82
N LYS A 34 -25.17 13.17 -3.30
CA LYS A 34 -26.40 13.89 -2.97
C LYS A 34 -27.09 13.21 -1.80
N LEU A 35 -27.38 13.98 -0.76
CA LEU A 35 -28.14 13.49 0.38
C LEU A 35 -29.62 13.32 0.03
N PHE A 36 -30.23 12.24 0.50
CA PHE A 36 -31.66 12.03 0.53
C PHE A 36 -32.16 11.85 1.97
N ASN A 37 -33.47 12.01 2.17
CA ASN A 37 -34.10 11.72 3.45
C ASN A 37 -34.50 10.25 3.50
N ASP A 38 -33.89 9.49 4.39
CA ASP A 38 -34.26 8.13 4.67
C ASP A 38 -35.39 8.11 5.70
N LYS A 39 -36.61 7.89 5.21
CA LYS A 39 -37.82 7.85 6.04
C LYS A 39 -37.91 6.62 6.93
N GLU A 40 -37.22 5.53 6.59
CA GLU A 40 -37.23 4.29 7.36
C GLU A 40 -36.45 4.47 8.66
N TYR A 41 -35.32 5.19 8.60
CA TYR A 41 -34.44 5.43 9.73
C TYR A 41 -34.50 6.85 10.32
N GLY A 42 -35.29 7.75 9.72
CA GLY A 42 -35.46 9.13 10.17
C GLY A 42 -34.16 9.95 10.10
N CYS A 43 -33.29 9.66 9.13
CA CYS A 43 -31.96 10.24 9.00
C CYS A 43 -31.63 10.61 7.55
N LEU A 44 -30.50 11.29 7.33
CA LEU A 44 -30.00 11.58 5.98
C LEU A 44 -29.15 10.42 5.48
N GLY A 45 -29.12 10.21 4.17
CA GLY A 45 -28.22 9.21 3.60
C GLY A 45 -27.87 9.43 2.14
N PHE A 46 -26.87 8.69 1.67
CA PHE A 46 -26.55 8.56 0.25
C PHE A 46 -26.16 7.12 -0.06
N THR A 47 -26.29 6.72 -1.32
CA THR A 47 -25.99 5.35 -1.77
C THR A 47 -24.75 5.34 -2.65
N LEU A 48 -23.86 4.38 -2.41
CA LEU A 48 -22.71 4.07 -3.25
C LEU A 48 -22.58 2.55 -3.37
N ASN A 49 -22.46 2.04 -4.60
CA ASN A 49 -22.28 0.61 -4.89
C ASN A 49 -23.32 -0.30 -4.22
N GLY A 50 -24.58 0.14 -4.14
CA GLY A 50 -25.68 -0.62 -3.52
C GLY A 50 -25.75 -0.54 -2.00
N ASN A 51 -24.81 0.13 -1.33
CA ASN A 51 -24.82 0.34 0.12
C ASN A 51 -25.29 1.76 0.46
N THR A 52 -26.19 1.89 1.43
CA THR A 52 -26.66 3.19 1.96
C THR A 52 -25.91 3.55 3.24
N TYR A 53 -25.37 4.77 3.26
CA TYR A 53 -24.66 5.35 4.39
C TYR A 53 -25.56 6.37 5.09
N HIS A 54 -25.69 6.24 6.42
CA HIS A 54 -26.67 7.00 7.22
C HIS A 54 -26.01 8.01 8.16
N TYR A 55 -26.51 9.23 8.14
CA TYR A 55 -25.98 10.38 8.87
C TYR A 55 -27.08 11.19 9.53
N ARG A 56 -26.75 11.81 10.65
CA ARG A 56 -27.58 12.86 11.27
C ARG A 56 -27.47 14.17 10.49
N ASP A 57 -28.33 15.11 10.83
CA ASP A 57 -28.30 16.48 10.32
C ASP A 57 -27.02 17.24 10.68
N ASP A 58 -26.35 16.88 11.78
CA ASP A 58 -25.02 17.39 12.17
C ASP A 58 -23.84 16.80 11.38
N GLY A 59 -24.11 15.92 10.40
CA GLY A 59 -23.10 15.31 9.53
C GLY A 59 -22.32 14.16 10.17
N LYS A 60 -22.66 13.75 11.40
CA LYS A 60 -22.08 12.57 12.04
C LYS A 60 -22.82 11.29 11.64
N VAL A 61 -22.13 10.16 11.74
CA VAL A 61 -22.74 8.85 11.51
C VAL A 61 -23.86 8.63 12.53
N SER A 62 -25.00 8.12 12.08
CA SER A 62 -26.22 7.94 12.90
C SER A 62 -26.01 7.06 14.16
N ARG A 63 -24.95 6.25 14.20
CA ARG A 63 -24.67 5.29 15.28
C ARG A 63 -23.32 5.46 16.00
N ASP A 64 -22.45 6.37 15.56
CA ASP A 64 -21.09 6.49 16.11
C ASP A 64 -20.62 7.95 16.16
N ASP A 65 -20.09 8.36 17.32
CA ASP A 65 -20.05 9.78 17.73
C ASP A 65 -18.71 10.51 17.49
N SER A 66 -17.78 9.90 16.76
CA SER A 66 -16.36 10.27 16.83
C SER A 66 -15.90 11.41 15.90
N ALA A 67 -16.66 11.82 14.87
CA ALA A 67 -16.46 13.07 14.10
C ALA A 67 -17.53 13.22 13.01
N PRO A 68 -17.85 14.44 12.52
CA PRO A 68 -18.61 14.59 11.29
C PRO A 68 -17.86 13.93 10.13
N SER A 69 -18.56 13.05 9.42
CA SER A 69 -18.03 12.34 8.24
C SER A 69 -18.43 13.02 6.93
N LEU A 70 -19.25 14.07 7.01
CA LEU A 70 -19.75 14.83 5.87
C LEU A 70 -19.20 16.26 5.87
N PHE A 71 -18.88 16.73 4.68
CA PHE A 71 -18.50 18.11 4.39
C PHE A 71 -19.32 18.61 3.20
N TYR A 72 -19.71 19.88 3.18
CA TYR A 72 -20.32 20.44 1.97
C TYR A 72 -19.38 20.36 0.78
N ASP A 73 -19.95 20.09 -0.39
CA ASP A 73 -19.24 20.11 -1.66
C ASP A 73 -18.95 21.55 -2.11
N THR A 74 -17.98 22.19 -1.45
CA THR A 74 -17.47 23.52 -1.80
C THR A 74 -16.06 23.42 -2.38
N PRO A 75 -15.61 24.39 -3.20
CA PRO A 75 -14.23 24.41 -3.69
C PRO A 75 -13.18 24.35 -2.58
N ALA A 76 -13.42 25.05 -1.46
CA ALA A 76 -12.53 25.06 -0.30
C ALA A 76 -12.45 23.68 0.36
N ASN A 77 -13.60 23.02 0.57
CA ASN A 77 -13.63 21.68 1.17
C ASN A 77 -13.02 20.63 0.25
N ARG A 78 -13.25 20.72 -1.08
CA ARG A 78 -12.57 19.86 -2.06
C ARG A 78 -11.05 20.03 -1.99
N GLN A 79 -10.56 21.26 -1.94
CA GLN A 79 -9.12 21.53 -1.83
C GLN A 79 -8.55 21.01 -0.52
N ALA A 80 -9.22 21.23 0.60
CA ALA A 80 -8.80 20.75 1.92
C ALA A 80 -8.77 19.21 1.96
N ILE A 81 -9.83 18.56 1.47
CA ILE A 81 -9.91 17.09 1.41
C ILE A 81 -8.85 16.52 0.47
N ASN A 82 -8.64 17.11 -0.71
CA ASN A 82 -7.58 16.67 -1.62
C ASN A 82 -6.18 16.83 -1.00
N THR A 83 -5.96 17.89 -0.21
CA THR A 83 -4.68 18.10 0.48
C THR A 83 -4.47 17.06 1.60
N LEU A 84 -5.50 16.81 2.41
CA LEU A 84 -5.44 15.92 3.58
C LEU A 84 -5.52 14.44 3.26
N TYR A 85 -6.30 14.07 2.23
CA TYR A 85 -6.65 12.70 1.90
C TYR A 85 -6.30 12.30 0.47
N GLY A 86 -6.23 13.25 -0.47
CA GLY A 86 -5.72 12.99 -1.83
C GLY A 86 -4.23 12.59 -1.83
N SER A 87 -3.52 12.87 -0.73
CA SER A 87 -2.15 12.42 -0.44
C SER A 87 -2.04 10.99 0.12
N LYS A 88 -3.15 10.24 0.26
CA LYS A 88 -3.07 8.78 0.55
C LYS A 88 -2.58 7.95 -0.64
N HIS A 89 -2.56 8.54 -1.84
CA HIS A 89 -1.70 8.11 -2.93
C HIS A 89 -0.61 9.14 -3.16
N ARG A 90 0.32 9.29 -2.20
CA ARG A 90 1.63 9.84 -2.53
C ARG A 90 2.30 8.86 -3.50
N ILE A 91 2.08 9.06 -4.79
CA ILE A 91 3.24 9.17 -5.66
C ILE A 91 4.06 10.27 -4.99
N LYS A 92 5.15 9.92 -4.31
CA LYS A 92 6.19 10.91 -4.05
C LYS A 92 6.54 11.44 -5.43
N THR A 93 6.16 12.68 -5.75
CA THR A 93 6.76 13.37 -6.88
C THR A 93 8.25 13.38 -6.56
N ILE A 94 9.00 12.53 -7.27
CA ILE A 94 10.45 12.58 -7.21
C ILE A 94 10.80 13.87 -7.94
N ASP A 95 11.26 14.84 -7.19
CA ASP A 95 11.84 16.04 -7.75
C ASP A 95 13.26 15.68 -8.16
N CYS A 96 13.52 15.59 -9.47
CA CYS A 96 14.86 15.33 -10.04
C CYS A 96 15.43 16.62 -10.67
N THR A 97 15.06 17.79 -10.15
CA THR A 97 15.43 19.07 -10.77
C THR A 97 16.83 19.55 -10.38
N ALA A 98 17.46 18.97 -9.35
CA ALA A 98 18.86 19.22 -9.03
C ALA A 98 19.77 18.16 -9.69
N ALA A 99 20.93 18.58 -10.21
CA ALA A 99 21.87 17.70 -10.91
C ALA A 99 22.61 16.72 -10.00
N ASP A 100 22.38 16.85 -8.69
CA ASP A 100 23.00 16.17 -7.57
C ASP A 100 21.99 15.36 -6.73
N ASP A 101 20.75 15.23 -7.20
CA ASP A 101 19.76 14.36 -6.56
C ASP A 101 20.12 12.87 -6.80
N ASP A 102 20.13 12.09 -5.73
CA ASP A 102 20.31 10.64 -5.75
C ASP A 102 19.41 10.00 -6.82
N GLU A 103 19.97 9.23 -7.75
CA GLU A 103 19.19 8.58 -8.82
C GLU A 103 18.11 7.68 -8.21
N VAL A 104 16.85 8.01 -8.50
CA VAL A 104 15.71 7.28 -7.96
C VAL A 104 15.24 6.22 -8.96
N ILE A 105 15.30 4.96 -8.54
CA ILE A 105 14.74 3.84 -9.29
C ILE A 105 13.29 3.65 -8.90
N LEU A 106 12.40 3.84 -9.87
CA LEU A 106 10.97 3.55 -9.73
C LEU A 106 10.72 2.06 -9.97
N MET A 107 10.42 1.32 -8.90
CA MET A 107 9.99 -0.08 -8.99
C MET A 107 8.55 -0.22 -8.45
N PRO A 108 7.65 -0.92 -9.15
CA PRO A 108 6.32 -1.23 -8.63
C PRO A 108 6.41 -1.97 -7.28
N SER A 109 5.58 -1.59 -6.31
CA SER A 109 5.60 -2.24 -4.98
C SER A 109 5.24 -3.73 -5.02
N ILE A 110 4.47 -4.16 -6.03
CA ILE A 110 4.18 -5.58 -6.26
C ILE A 110 5.44 -6.37 -6.63
N MET A 111 6.30 -5.80 -7.48
CA MET A 111 7.55 -6.42 -7.89
C MET A 111 8.51 -6.56 -6.69
N LEU A 112 8.60 -5.54 -5.85
CA LEU A 112 9.36 -5.62 -4.58
C LEU A 112 8.79 -6.70 -3.64
N SER A 113 7.46 -6.83 -3.58
CA SER A 113 6.80 -7.86 -2.78
C SER A 113 7.10 -9.27 -3.29
N ASP A 114 7.09 -9.47 -4.61
CA ASP A 114 7.37 -10.77 -5.24
C ASP A 114 8.83 -11.18 -4.99
N ILE A 115 9.78 -10.25 -5.18
CA ILE A 115 11.20 -10.45 -4.87
C ILE A 115 11.39 -10.86 -3.40
N ALA A 116 10.75 -10.15 -2.47
CA ALA A 116 10.85 -10.45 -1.05
C ALA A 116 10.27 -11.83 -0.70
N CYS A 117 9.16 -12.21 -1.34
CA CYS A 117 8.54 -13.52 -1.20
C CYS A 117 9.49 -14.64 -1.66
N ASP A 118 10.10 -14.48 -2.83
CA ASP A 118 11.02 -15.46 -3.40
C ASP A 118 12.31 -15.60 -2.58
N ILE A 119 12.87 -14.49 -2.09
CA ILE A 119 14.01 -14.52 -1.16
C ILE A 119 13.67 -15.28 0.12
N ASN A 120 12.48 -15.04 0.68
CA ASN A 120 12.03 -15.74 1.89
C ASN A 120 11.82 -17.24 1.63
N GLY A 121 11.27 -17.61 0.47
CA GLY A 121 11.13 -18.99 0.04
C GLY A 121 12.48 -19.70 -0.10
N ALA A 122 13.45 -19.04 -0.75
CA ALA A 122 14.81 -19.57 -0.88
C ALA A 122 15.52 -19.73 0.48
N ALA A 123 15.37 -18.75 1.39
CA ALA A 123 15.93 -18.84 2.74
C ALA A 123 15.36 -20.02 3.53
N THR A 124 14.05 -20.27 3.38
CA THR A 124 13.37 -21.42 4.01
C THR A 124 13.91 -22.74 3.44
N ALA A 125 14.02 -22.85 2.11
CA ALA A 125 14.55 -24.05 1.47
C ALA A 125 16.01 -24.34 1.87
N LEU A 126 16.86 -23.31 1.96
CA LEU A 126 18.24 -23.43 2.45
C LEU A 126 18.31 -23.91 3.90
N HIS A 127 17.43 -23.41 4.77
CA HIS A 127 17.33 -23.87 6.14
C HIS A 127 16.97 -25.36 6.21
N ASP A 128 15.95 -25.79 5.47
CA ASP A 128 15.48 -27.18 5.47
C ASP A 128 16.54 -28.14 4.91
N MET A 129 17.24 -27.74 3.85
CA MET A 129 18.40 -28.48 3.34
C MET A 129 19.51 -28.60 4.39
N GLY A 130 19.80 -27.52 5.14
CA GLY A 130 20.75 -27.54 6.25
C GLY A 130 20.37 -28.55 7.34
N GLN A 131 19.09 -28.63 7.68
CA GLN A 131 18.58 -29.64 8.62
C GLN A 131 18.72 -31.06 8.08
N LEU A 132 18.38 -31.29 6.80
CA LEU A 132 18.55 -32.60 6.17
C LEU A 132 20.02 -33.05 6.15
N LEU A 133 20.94 -32.15 5.79
CA LEU A 133 22.38 -32.43 5.82
C LEU A 133 22.85 -32.77 7.25
N HIS A 134 22.34 -32.08 8.26
CA HIS A 134 22.65 -32.39 9.65
C HIS A 134 22.17 -33.80 10.05
N LEU A 135 20.94 -34.18 9.66
CA LEU A 135 20.39 -35.50 9.94
C LEU A 135 21.18 -36.61 9.23
N ILE A 136 21.62 -36.38 7.99
CA ILE A 136 22.49 -37.30 7.26
C ILE A 136 23.85 -37.42 7.97
N ALA A 137 24.47 -36.29 8.32
CA ALA A 137 25.79 -36.26 8.97
C ALA A 137 25.78 -36.98 10.34
N THR A 138 24.67 -36.87 11.07
CA THR A 138 24.47 -37.53 12.36
C THR A 138 23.94 -38.97 12.25
N ARG A 139 23.77 -39.50 11.02
CA ARG A 139 23.26 -40.84 10.72
C ARG A 139 21.88 -41.12 11.32
N GLN A 140 21.05 -40.08 11.43
CA GLN A 140 19.67 -40.17 11.94
C GLN A 140 18.66 -40.59 10.84
N ILE A 141 19.13 -40.83 9.61
CA ILE A 141 18.32 -41.26 8.48
C ILE A 141 18.94 -42.52 7.88
N GLU A 142 18.08 -43.47 7.51
CA GLU A 142 18.49 -44.68 6.82
C GLU A 142 19.22 -44.36 5.49
N PRO A 143 20.29 -45.08 5.11
CA PRO A 143 21.09 -44.74 3.93
C PRO A 143 20.30 -44.62 2.62
N HIS A 144 19.28 -45.47 2.43
CA HIS A 144 18.44 -45.44 1.24
C HIS A 144 17.52 -44.21 1.19
N ALA A 145 17.01 -43.76 2.34
CA ALA A 145 16.21 -42.54 2.46
C ALA A 145 17.08 -41.28 2.32
N ALA A 146 18.32 -41.33 2.83
CA ALA A 146 19.28 -40.24 2.70
C ALA A 146 19.59 -39.92 1.23
N ILE A 147 19.73 -40.93 0.36
CA ILE A 147 19.96 -40.73 -1.08
C ILE A 147 18.77 -40.03 -1.74
N ALA A 148 17.53 -40.44 -1.43
CA ALA A 148 16.33 -39.83 -1.99
C ALA A 148 16.17 -38.37 -1.54
N LEU A 149 16.41 -38.10 -0.24
CA LEU A 149 16.34 -36.74 0.33
C LEU A 149 17.45 -35.84 -0.19
N ALA A 150 18.65 -36.36 -0.42
CA ALA A 150 19.74 -35.61 -1.03
C ALA A 150 19.41 -35.18 -2.47
N ARG A 151 18.80 -36.07 -3.27
CA ARG A 151 18.32 -35.72 -4.62
C ARG A 151 17.24 -34.65 -4.59
N LEU A 152 16.23 -34.81 -3.72
CA LEU A 152 15.18 -33.82 -3.56
C LEU A 152 15.73 -32.45 -3.12
N SER A 153 16.71 -32.45 -2.23
CA SER A 153 17.40 -31.23 -1.77
C SER A 153 18.14 -30.56 -2.92
N GLN A 154 18.83 -31.34 -3.76
CA GLN A 154 19.51 -30.83 -4.95
C GLN A 154 18.51 -30.21 -5.94
N ASP A 155 17.41 -30.90 -6.25
CA ASP A 155 16.37 -30.39 -7.15
C ASP A 155 15.76 -29.08 -6.62
N ALA A 156 15.54 -28.99 -5.30
CA ALA A 156 15.05 -27.78 -4.64
C ALA A 156 16.07 -26.64 -4.71
N ALA A 157 17.37 -26.91 -4.49
CA ALA A 157 18.44 -25.94 -4.63
C ALA A 157 18.50 -25.38 -6.05
N ASP A 158 18.53 -26.25 -7.06
CA ASP A 158 18.59 -25.86 -8.47
C ASP A 158 17.38 -25.00 -8.87
N THR A 159 16.18 -25.36 -8.39
CA THR A 159 14.96 -24.58 -8.64
C THR A 159 15.06 -23.18 -8.04
N TRP A 160 15.47 -23.06 -6.77
CA TRP A 160 15.58 -21.76 -6.11
C TRP A 160 16.71 -20.90 -6.67
N VAL A 161 17.82 -21.49 -7.10
CA VAL A 161 18.88 -20.79 -7.81
C VAL A 161 18.34 -20.15 -9.09
N ASN A 162 17.57 -20.89 -9.88
CA ASN A 162 16.97 -20.35 -11.12
C ASN A 162 15.97 -19.22 -10.84
N LEU A 163 15.12 -19.37 -9.81
CA LEU A 163 14.17 -18.33 -9.41
C LEU A 163 14.88 -17.05 -8.94
N LEU A 164 15.90 -17.19 -8.08
CA LEU A 164 16.66 -16.06 -7.58
C LEU A 164 17.43 -15.33 -8.69
N TYR A 165 18.00 -16.05 -9.67
CA TYR A 165 18.62 -15.42 -10.83
C TYR A 165 17.59 -14.64 -11.67
N SER A 166 16.39 -15.18 -11.86
CA SER A 166 15.32 -14.46 -12.55
C SER A 166 14.93 -13.17 -11.81
N GLN A 167 14.88 -13.19 -10.47
CA GLN A 167 14.63 -11.98 -9.69
C GLN A 167 15.78 -10.98 -9.78
N LEU A 168 17.02 -11.46 -9.78
CA LEU A 168 18.20 -10.62 -9.97
C LEU A 168 18.18 -9.92 -11.35
N ASP A 169 17.76 -10.61 -12.41
CA ASP A 169 17.61 -10.02 -13.74
C ASP A 169 16.54 -8.92 -13.75
N ILE A 170 15.41 -9.12 -13.07
CA ILE A 170 14.34 -8.12 -12.91
C ILE A 170 14.85 -6.87 -12.18
N ILE A 171 15.73 -7.03 -11.19
CA ILE A 171 16.34 -5.90 -10.45
C ILE A 171 17.43 -5.21 -11.28
N ASN A 172 18.21 -5.98 -12.04
CA ASN A 172 19.30 -5.47 -12.87
C ASN A 172 18.81 -4.63 -14.05
N GLU A 173 17.63 -4.92 -14.61
CA GLU A 173 17.06 -4.16 -15.72
C GLU A 173 16.88 -2.66 -15.40
N PRO A 174 16.20 -2.25 -14.30
CA PRO A 174 16.12 -0.83 -13.93
C PRO A 174 17.45 -0.26 -13.45
N LEU A 175 18.32 -1.04 -12.79
CA LEU A 175 19.65 -0.58 -12.36
C LEU A 175 20.56 -0.24 -13.55
N ALA A 176 20.50 -1.01 -14.63
CA ALA A 176 21.27 -0.76 -15.84
C ALA A 176 20.92 0.58 -16.51
N GLN A 177 19.69 1.08 -16.30
CA GLN A 177 19.25 2.39 -16.81
C GLN A 177 19.80 3.56 -16.01
N THR A 178 20.32 3.31 -14.80
CA THR A 178 20.92 4.32 -13.89
C THR A 178 22.45 4.39 -13.97
N GLY A 179 23.10 3.75 -14.95
CA GLY A 179 24.57 3.77 -15.06
C GLY A 179 25.33 2.98 -13.97
N PHE A 180 24.65 2.53 -12.90
CA PHE A 180 25.10 1.46 -12.01
C PHE A 180 25.01 0.11 -12.75
N GLY A 181 25.97 -0.11 -13.65
CA GLY A 181 26.03 -1.26 -14.55
C GLY A 181 25.76 -2.59 -13.85
N LYS A 182 25.01 -3.44 -14.57
CA LYS A 182 24.77 -4.88 -14.33
C LYS A 182 25.68 -5.45 -13.24
N VAL A 183 25.07 -5.97 -12.18
CA VAL A 183 25.81 -6.88 -11.28
C VAL A 183 26.17 -8.08 -12.14
N ASP A 184 27.40 -8.12 -12.65
CA ASP A 184 27.92 -9.27 -13.37
C ASP A 184 27.63 -10.48 -12.50
N ALA A 185 26.84 -11.41 -13.03
CA ALA A 185 26.49 -12.65 -12.37
C ALA A 185 27.79 -13.22 -11.79
N CYS A 186 27.85 -13.35 -10.46
CA CYS A 186 29.04 -13.84 -9.77
C CYS A 186 29.52 -15.09 -10.49
N ALA A 187 30.61 -14.93 -11.25
CA ALA A 187 31.22 -16.02 -11.99
C ALA A 187 31.77 -16.99 -10.94
N TYR A 188 31.08 -18.12 -10.79
CA TYR A 188 31.60 -19.32 -10.15
C TYR A 188 32.01 -20.31 -11.24
#